data_AF-A0A7S0B5F2-F1
#
_entry.id   AF-A0A7S0B5F2-F1
#
_cell.length_a   1.000
_cell.length_b   1.000
_cell.length_c   1.000
_cell.angle_alpha   90.00
_cell.angle_beta   90.00
_cell.angle_gamma   90.00
#
_symmetry.space_group_name_H-M   'P 1'
#
loop_
_entity.id
_entity.type
_entity.pdbx_description
1 polymer ?
#
loop_
_entity_poly.entity_id
_entity_poly.type
_entity_poly.pdbx_seq_one_letter_code
_entity_poly.pdbx_strand_id
1 'polypeptide(L)'
;ESQNGGWVGLSDIAPLGDRQFLVVERDNQFGPDAAIKRLYKIDLSSVTPGSTVTKTLHTDLMGKLQAHKGFVVEKVEGLAVMPSGATYIVNDNDGVDDNSGETLLLEVVPAPQVDELGAETGDASGCVYKFIGG
;
A
#
# COMPACT_ATOMS: atom_id res chain seq x y z
N GLU A 1 -7.92 11.01 13.46
CA GLU A 1 -7.89 9.83 12.57
C GLU A 1 -7.28 8.63 13.27
N SER A 2 -6.16 8.76 13.97
CA SER A 2 -5.72 7.77 14.98
C SER A 2 -6.13 8.22 16.39
N GLN A 3 -6.70 7.31 17.18
CA GLN A 3 -7.17 7.56 18.55
C GLN A 3 -6.04 7.32 19.57
N ASN A 4 -6.31 7.56 20.86
CA ASN A 4 -5.43 7.18 21.99
C ASN A 4 -4.00 7.74 21.94
N GLY A 5 -3.81 8.92 21.35
CA GLY A 5 -2.49 9.56 21.25
C GLY A 5 -1.62 9.03 20.11
N GLY A 6 -2.19 8.22 19.20
CA GLY A 6 -1.49 7.69 18.04
C GLY A 6 -0.98 8.80 17.12
N TRP A 7 0.26 8.64 16.66
CA TRP A 7 0.90 9.45 15.65
C TRP A 7 0.84 8.76 14.29
N VAL A 8 0.70 9.55 13.24
CA VAL A 8 0.61 9.09 11.84
C VAL A 8 1.84 9.53 11.08
N GLY A 9 2.48 8.56 10.41
CA GLY A 9 3.73 8.75 9.72
C GLY A 9 3.84 8.02 8.41
N LEU A 10 4.89 8.36 7.67
CA LEU A 10 5.29 7.64 6.47
C LEU A 10 6.38 6.62 6.83
N SER A 11 6.26 5.41 6.32
CA SER A 11 7.18 4.32 6.66
C SER A 11 7.97 3.77 5.48
N ASP A 12 7.41 3.78 4.26
CA ASP A 12 8.12 3.33 3.07
C ASP A 12 7.57 3.97 1.78
N ILE A 13 8.33 3.88 0.68
CA ILE A 13 8.00 4.40 -0.64
C ILE A 13 8.51 3.47 -1.75
N ALA A 14 7.64 3.15 -2.72
CA ALA A 14 7.98 2.32 -3.87
C ALA A 14 7.64 3.00 -5.20
N PRO A 15 8.49 2.89 -6.23
CA PRO A 15 8.23 3.49 -7.53
C PRO A 15 7.13 2.75 -8.30
N LEU A 16 6.29 3.51 -9.00
CA LEU A 16 5.32 3.01 -9.99
C LEU A 16 5.78 3.22 -11.44
N GLY A 17 6.89 3.93 -11.66
CA GLY A 17 7.28 4.46 -12.96
C GLY A 17 6.75 5.87 -13.19
N ASP A 18 7.22 6.55 -14.25
CA ASP A 18 6.75 7.88 -14.67
C ASP A 18 6.72 8.95 -13.56
N ARG A 19 7.67 8.89 -12.62
CA ARG A 19 7.76 9.77 -11.43
C ARG A 19 6.57 9.66 -10.48
N GLN A 20 5.83 8.55 -10.55
CA GLN A 20 4.77 8.20 -9.63
C GLN A 20 5.27 7.18 -8.60
N PHE A 21 4.73 7.25 -7.39
CA PHE A 21 5.14 6.40 -6.27
C PHE A 21 3.93 5.99 -5.44
N LEU A 22 4.02 4.82 -4.81
CA LEU A 22 3.21 4.46 -3.66
C LEU A 22 3.98 4.79 -2.38
N VAL A 23 3.28 5.29 -1.38
CA VAL A 23 3.82 5.63 -0.06
C VAL A 23 2.96 4.95 1.00
N VAL A 24 3.61 4.29 1.96
CA VAL A 24 2.93 3.77 3.14
C VAL A 24 2.72 4.91 4.12
N GLU A 25 1.46 5.12 4.54
CA GLU A 25 1.12 5.95 5.69
C GLU A 25 0.43 5.08 6.73
N ARG A 26 0.92 5.15 7.98
CA ARG A 26 0.40 4.35 9.08
C ARG A 26 0.37 5.12 10.39
N ASP A 27 -0.56 4.77 11.26
CA ASP A 27 -0.47 5.13 12.67
C ASP A 27 0.41 4.16 13.44
N ASN A 28 1.02 4.61 14.54
CA ASN A 28 1.87 3.82 15.45
C ASN A 28 1.09 2.90 16.40
N GLN A 29 -0.13 2.50 16.02
CA GLN A 29 -1.01 1.69 16.85
C GLN A 29 -1.06 0.24 16.33
N PHE A 30 -1.23 -0.70 17.28
CA PHE A 30 -1.31 -2.14 17.07
C PHE A 30 -2.70 -2.69 17.43
N GLY A 31 -3.07 -3.82 16.84
CA GLY A 31 -4.23 -4.59 17.26
C GLY A 31 -5.53 -3.78 17.21
N PRO A 32 -6.38 -3.84 18.24
CA PRO A 32 -7.67 -3.13 18.26
C PRO A 32 -7.56 -1.61 18.18
N ASP A 33 -6.42 -1.03 18.54
CA ASP A 33 -6.19 0.42 18.50
C ASP A 33 -5.67 0.90 17.14
N ALA A 34 -5.29 -0.01 16.23
CA ALA A 34 -4.86 0.34 14.88
C ALA A 34 -6.02 0.98 14.10
N ALA A 35 -5.78 2.17 13.55
CA ALA A 35 -6.80 2.92 12.82
C ALA A 35 -6.39 3.30 11.40
N ILE A 36 -5.09 3.46 11.13
CA ILE A 36 -4.59 3.92 9.84
C ILE A 36 -3.47 3.02 9.36
N LYS A 37 -3.71 2.31 8.25
CA LYS A 37 -2.70 1.58 7.47
C LYS A 37 -3.08 1.74 6.01
N ARG A 38 -2.39 2.60 5.25
CA ARG A 38 -2.83 3.01 3.91
C ARG A 38 -1.68 3.10 2.93
N LEU A 39 -1.97 2.80 1.67
CA LEU A 39 -1.12 3.13 0.55
C LEU A 39 -1.69 4.37 -0.14
N TYR A 40 -0.86 5.38 -0.30
CA TYR A 40 -1.18 6.58 -1.05
C TYR A 40 -0.33 6.65 -2.33
N LYS A 41 -0.95 7.10 -3.42
CA LYS A 41 -0.24 7.43 -4.65
C LYS A 41 0.15 8.91 -4.64
N ILE A 42 1.37 9.20 -5.07
CA ILE A 42 1.86 10.55 -5.35
C ILE A 42 2.40 10.62 -6.78
N ASP A 43 2.27 11.79 -7.39
CA ASP A 43 2.83 12.09 -8.72
C ASP A 43 3.77 13.28 -8.60
N LEU A 44 5.03 13.08 -8.97
CA LEU A 44 6.07 14.10 -8.88
C LEU A 44 6.39 14.75 -10.23
N SER A 45 5.66 14.43 -11.31
CA SER A 45 5.93 14.92 -12.67
C SER A 45 5.95 16.45 -12.78
N SER A 46 5.05 17.13 -12.06
CA SER A 46 4.91 18.59 -12.05
C SER A 46 5.32 19.24 -10.72
N VAL A 47 6.03 18.52 -9.85
CA VAL A 47 6.40 19.01 -8.51
C VAL A 47 7.75 19.71 -8.54
N THR A 48 7.80 20.89 -7.92
CA THR A 48 9.04 21.63 -7.67
C THR A 48 9.69 21.16 -6.36
N PRO A 49 11.03 20.95 -6.31
CA PRO A 49 11.71 20.60 -5.07
C PRO A 49 11.36 21.51 -3.89
N GLY A 50 11.12 20.93 -2.71
CA GLY A 50 10.73 21.65 -1.50
C GLY A 50 9.25 22.04 -1.41
N SER A 51 8.45 21.78 -2.46
CA SER A 51 7.00 21.96 -2.40
C SER A 51 6.31 20.77 -1.72
N THR A 52 5.17 21.01 -1.09
CA THR A 52 4.28 19.94 -0.64
C THR A 52 3.64 19.24 -1.85
N VAL A 53 3.31 17.96 -1.68
CA VAL A 53 2.69 17.14 -2.72
C VAL A 53 1.28 16.75 -2.33
N THR A 54 0.41 16.58 -3.32
CA THR A 54 -0.91 15.98 -3.10
C THR A 54 -0.80 14.47 -3.21
N LYS A 55 -1.48 13.77 -2.32
CA LYS A 55 -1.57 12.32 -2.31
C LYS A 55 -3.01 11.87 -2.52
N THR A 56 -3.20 10.75 -3.20
CA THR A 56 -4.53 10.12 -3.39
C THR A 56 -4.54 8.74 -2.76
N LEU A 57 -5.61 8.39 -2.04
CA LEU A 57 -5.71 7.07 -1.41
C LEU A 57 -5.75 6.02 -2.53
N HIS A 58 -4.80 5.09 -2.49
CA HIS A 58 -4.72 3.97 -3.41
C HIS A 58 -5.36 2.71 -2.79
N THR A 59 -5.01 2.40 -1.54
CA THR A 59 -5.53 1.21 -0.86
C THR A 59 -5.58 1.43 0.64
N ASP A 60 -6.71 1.08 1.26
CA ASP A 60 -6.80 0.92 2.70
C ASP A 60 -6.42 -0.52 3.07
N LEU A 61 -5.40 -0.67 3.92
CA LEU A 61 -4.85 -1.96 4.31
C LEU A 61 -5.56 -2.55 5.53
N MET A 62 -6.37 -1.79 6.26
CA MET A 62 -7.00 -2.26 7.50
C MET A 62 -7.80 -3.53 7.28
N GLY A 63 -8.66 -3.56 6.27
CA GLY A 63 -9.46 -4.74 5.96
C GLY A 63 -8.61 -5.96 5.54
N LYS A 64 -7.48 -5.73 4.86
CA LYS A 64 -6.56 -6.80 4.44
C LYS A 64 -5.81 -7.37 5.63
N LEU A 65 -5.30 -6.51 6.50
CA LEU A 65 -4.61 -6.90 7.74
C LEU A 65 -5.56 -7.60 8.72
N GLN A 66 -6.80 -7.13 8.84
CA GLN A 66 -7.82 -7.77 9.68
C GLN A 66 -8.29 -9.14 9.15
N ALA A 67 -8.17 -9.38 7.84
CA ALA A 67 -8.48 -10.69 7.27
C ALA A 67 -7.47 -11.76 7.70
N HIS A 68 -6.26 -11.35 8.12
CA HIS A 68 -5.35 -12.23 8.83
C HIS A 68 -5.86 -12.41 10.26
N LYS A 69 -5.99 -13.66 10.70
CA LYS A 69 -6.57 -14.05 12.00
C LYS A 69 -5.70 -13.69 13.22
N GLY A 70 -4.74 -12.80 13.04
CA GLY A 70 -3.89 -12.23 14.08
C GLY A 70 -4.32 -10.81 14.44
N PHE A 71 -3.49 -10.13 15.23
CA PHE A 71 -3.67 -8.70 15.45
C PHE A 71 -3.25 -7.91 14.22
N VAL A 72 -3.88 -6.75 14.00
CA VAL A 72 -3.39 -5.80 13.01
C VAL A 72 -1.99 -5.36 13.43
N VAL A 73 -1.00 -5.65 12.59
CA VAL A 73 0.40 -5.30 12.86
C VAL A 73 0.58 -3.80 13.00
N GLU A 74 1.50 -3.41 13.87
CA GLU A 74 1.88 -2.02 14.04
C GLU A 74 2.64 -1.59 12.78
N LYS A 75 3.90 -2.00 12.64
CA LYS A 75 4.88 -1.42 11.71
C LYS A 75 4.87 -2.03 10.31
N VAL A 76 3.90 -1.64 9.48
CA VAL A 76 4.01 -1.84 8.03
C VAL A 76 5.15 -0.94 7.51
N GLU A 77 6.33 -1.52 7.28
CA GLU A 77 7.58 -0.78 7.02
C GLU A 77 8.34 -1.28 5.78
N GLY A 78 7.83 -2.30 5.09
CA GLY A 78 8.29 -2.65 3.76
C GLY A 78 7.16 -2.58 2.74
N LEU A 79 7.47 -2.05 1.56
CA LEU A 79 6.59 -1.92 0.41
C LEU A 79 7.34 -2.30 -0.87
N ALA A 80 6.73 -3.17 -1.69
CA ALA A 80 7.26 -3.52 -2.99
C ALA A 80 6.15 -3.57 -4.04
N VAL A 81 6.42 -2.99 -5.21
CA VAL A 81 5.56 -3.12 -6.40
C VAL A 81 6.31 -3.94 -7.43
N MET A 82 5.70 -5.05 -7.85
CA MET A 82 6.25 -5.94 -8.87
C MET A 82 6.01 -5.37 -10.28
N PRO A 83 6.79 -5.76 -11.29
CA PRO A 83 6.54 -5.38 -12.68
C PRO A 83 5.15 -5.78 -13.21
N SER A 84 4.53 -6.80 -12.60
CA SER A 84 3.15 -7.22 -12.89
C SER A 84 2.08 -6.29 -12.30
N GLY A 85 2.45 -5.28 -11.51
CA GLY A 85 1.53 -4.43 -10.76
C GLY A 85 1.11 -4.99 -9.40
N ALA A 86 1.47 -6.24 -9.07
CA ALA A 86 1.22 -6.79 -7.74
C ALA A 86 1.98 -5.98 -6.68
N THR A 87 1.31 -5.63 -5.59
CA THR A 87 1.89 -4.86 -4.47
C THR A 87 1.92 -5.70 -3.22
N TYR A 88 3.10 -5.74 -2.60
CA TYR A 88 3.37 -6.47 -1.37
C TYR A 88 3.74 -5.51 -0.26
N ILE A 89 3.37 -5.86 0.97
CA ILE A 89 3.89 -5.25 2.18
C ILE A 89 4.57 -6.27 3.07
N VAL A 90 5.47 -5.81 3.92
CA VAL A 90 5.99 -6.58 5.05
C VAL A 90 6.01 -5.71 6.31
N ASN A 91 5.74 -6.31 7.46
CA ASN A 91 5.93 -5.60 8.73
C ASN A 91 7.32 -5.84 9.31
N ASP A 92 7.88 -4.79 9.92
CA ASP A 92 8.87 -4.97 10.97
C ASP A 92 8.14 -5.47 12.22
N ASN A 93 8.69 -6.47 12.89
CA ASN A 93 8.09 -7.06 14.08
C ASN A 93 8.76 -6.60 15.38
N ASP A 94 9.86 -5.83 15.31
CA ASP A 94 10.67 -5.40 16.46
C ASP A 94 11.07 -6.54 17.42
N GLY A 95 11.13 -7.79 16.94
CA GLY A 95 11.30 -8.94 17.83
C GLY A 95 10.02 -9.26 18.62
N VAL A 96 10.11 -9.38 19.95
CA VAL A 96 8.96 -9.78 20.80
C VAL A 96 8.55 -8.72 21.82
N ASP A 97 9.18 -7.55 21.78
CA ASP A 97 8.83 -6.44 22.65
C ASP A 97 7.57 -5.77 22.09
N ASP A 98 6.50 -5.74 22.88
CA ASP A 98 5.20 -5.12 22.56
C ASP A 98 4.50 -5.60 21.25
N ASN A 99 4.97 -6.70 20.65
CA ASN A 99 4.41 -7.28 19.42
C ASN A 99 4.33 -8.82 19.53
N SER A 100 3.62 -9.47 18.60
CA SER A 100 3.50 -10.93 18.54
C SER A 100 4.80 -11.63 18.10
N GLY A 101 5.77 -10.89 17.55
CA GLY A 101 6.92 -11.43 16.83
C GLY A 101 6.60 -12.03 15.47
N GLU A 102 5.38 -11.86 14.98
CA GLU A 102 4.97 -12.33 13.66
C GLU A 102 5.48 -11.40 12.54
N THR A 103 6.04 -12.00 11.49
CA THR A 103 6.33 -11.31 10.22
C THR A 103 5.33 -11.76 9.17
N LEU A 104 4.55 -10.82 8.68
CA LEU A 104 3.57 -10.99 7.62
C LEU A 104 4.15 -10.39 6.32
N LEU A 105 4.37 -11.23 5.32
CA LEU A 105 4.58 -10.80 3.93
C LEU A 105 3.27 -11.02 3.17
N LEU A 106 2.62 -9.92 2.77
CA LEU A 106 1.26 -9.97 2.23
C LEU A 106 1.17 -9.33 0.85
N GLU A 107 0.52 -10.01 -0.09
CA GLU A 107 0.02 -9.39 -1.31
C GLU A 107 -1.23 -8.57 -0.98
N VAL A 108 -1.13 -7.25 -1.12
CA VAL A 108 -2.21 -6.32 -0.78
C VAL A 108 -2.88 -5.72 -2.00
N VAL A 109 -2.25 -5.77 -3.17
CA VAL A 109 -2.89 -5.48 -4.45
C VAL A 109 -2.46 -6.60 -5.39
N PRO A 110 -3.38 -7.43 -5.91
CA PRO A 110 -3.01 -8.45 -6.88
C PRO A 110 -2.60 -7.79 -8.20
N ALA A 111 -1.81 -8.51 -9.00
CA ALA A 111 -1.58 -8.11 -10.38
C ALA A 111 -2.93 -8.00 -11.12
N PRO A 112 -3.13 -6.98 -11.99
CA PRO A 112 -4.31 -6.90 -12.84
C PRO A 112 -4.51 -8.21 -13.60
N GLN A 113 -5.74 -8.73 -13.58
CA GLN A 113 -6.07 -9.94 -14.32
C GLN A 113 -6.28 -9.55 -15.78
N VAL A 114 -5.41 -9.98 -16.68
CA VAL A 114 -5.60 -9.75 -18.12
C VAL A 114 -6.30 -10.95 -18.76
N ASP A 115 -7.28 -10.71 -19.62
CA ASP A 115 -7.87 -11.76 -20.44
C ASP A 115 -6.88 -12.26 -21.53
N GLU A 116 -7.27 -13.29 -22.27
CA GLU A 116 -6.45 -13.86 -23.36
C GLU A 116 -6.16 -12.84 -24.49
N LEU A 117 -6.86 -11.70 -24.51
CA LEU A 117 -6.68 -10.59 -25.45
C LEU A 117 -5.87 -9.44 -24.85
N GLY A 118 -5.41 -9.57 -23.60
CA GLY A 118 -4.60 -8.58 -22.89
C GLY A 118 -5.39 -7.44 -22.25
N ALA A 119 -6.71 -7.52 -22.17
CA ALA A 119 -7.54 -6.51 -21.53
C ALA A 119 -7.65 -6.79 -20.02
N GLU A 120 -7.50 -5.75 -19.18
CA GLU A 120 -7.71 -5.87 -17.74
C GLU A 120 -9.18 -6.21 -17.45
N THR A 121 -9.40 -7.26 -16.66
CA THR A 121 -10.69 -7.74 -16.21
C THR A 121 -10.84 -7.47 -14.72
N GLY A 122 -11.85 -6.68 -14.32
CA GLY A 122 -12.21 -6.49 -12.91
C GLY A 122 -12.37 -5.05 -12.42
N ASP A 123 -11.99 -4.02 -13.19
CA ASP A 123 -12.44 -2.66 -12.90
C ASP A 123 -13.78 -2.40 -13.61
N ALA A 124 -14.85 -2.24 -12.83
CA ALA A 124 -16.17 -1.85 -13.34
C ALA A 124 -16.21 -0.38 -13.83
N SER A 125 -15.06 0.25 -14.03
CA SER A 125 -14.88 1.63 -14.49
C SER A 125 -14.25 1.67 -15.89
N GLY A 126 -14.94 1.11 -16.89
CA GLY A 126 -14.70 1.39 -18.31
C GLY A 126 -13.39 0.85 -18.87
N CYS A 127 -13.46 -0.31 -19.55
CA CYS A 127 -12.37 -0.84 -20.38
C CYS A 127 -11.79 0.24 -21.30
N VAL A 128 -10.52 0.60 -21.10
CA VAL A 128 -9.72 1.33 -22.08
C VAL A 128 -8.83 0.32 -22.80
N TYR A 129 -9.14 0.05 -24.06
CA TYR A 129 -8.29 -0.77 -24.92
C TYR A 129 -7.03 0.02 -25.28
N LYS A 130 -5.85 -0.54 -25.00
CA LYS A 130 -4.59 -0.10 -25.60
C LYS A 130 -4.01 -1.24 -26.42
N PHE A 131 -4.23 -1.18 -27.75
CA PHE A 131 -3.51 -2.03 -28.68
C PHE A 131 -2.04 -1.63 -28.68
N ILE A 132 -1.15 -2.53 -28.27
CA ILE A 132 0.27 -2.44 -28.61
C ILE A 132 0.54 -3.61 -29.56
N GLY A 133 0.43 -3.32 -30.85
CA GLY A 133 0.86 -4.24 -31.91
C GLY A 133 2.37 -4.27 -32.00
N GLY A 134 2.90 -5.50 -32.15
CA GLY A 134 4.22 -5.83 -32.67
C GLY A 134 4.08 -7.03 -33.60
#